data_AF-A0A1V5U0B7-F1
#
_entry.id   AF-A0A1V5U0B7-F1
#
_cell.length_a   1.000
_cell.length_b   1.000
_cell.length_c   1.000
_cell.angle_alpha   90.00
_cell.angle_beta   90.00
_cell.angle_gamma   90.00
#
_symmetry.space_group_name_H-M   'P 1'
#
loop_
_entity.id
_entity.type
_entity.pdbx_description
1 polymer ?
#
loop_
_entity_poly.entity_id
_entity_poly.type
_entity_poly.pdbx_seq_one_letter_code
_entity_poly.pdbx_strand_id
1 'polypeptide(L)'
;MVLSAYKKAFGILMRKPVRLWGVSLLGSLLVGLACLFGVLPIIVIPIALTLGLGMVSVFYRGSHGEEINSDLLFAGFKSFWKTVAAMGWQWLWTFIWAPVPVMNIIKIYSYRFVPYYLLTRPEYDGPVALRASMEETKGYRWKLLFADLLAPLAVVFGLGLLAALALIPYVGIFFDIVLFAASILIGLVLPLFMGLVQACMFDEVQEARRLEASRPKGKICPGCGSSVPADAKFCANCGFNFVQQPPYQQPYQPPQYQQPVYPQQPYQQPVYQQPVYPQQPQFQQPYQGAEGAPAAGAWDGTSGEYQPPQQG
;
A
#
# COMPACT_ATOMS: atom_id res chain seq x y z
N MET A 1 -1.48 -16.85 0.58
CA MET A 1 -0.52 -15.81 0.23
C MET A 1 -0.94 -15.02 -1.01
N VAL A 2 -0.80 -15.54 -2.25
CA VAL A 2 -1.18 -14.74 -3.44
C VAL A 2 -2.67 -14.39 -3.43
N LEU A 3 -3.54 -15.37 -3.22
CA LEU A 3 -4.99 -15.13 -3.14
C LEU A 3 -5.39 -14.25 -1.94
N SER A 4 -4.69 -14.37 -0.80
CA SER A 4 -4.93 -13.51 0.37
C SER A 4 -4.56 -12.06 0.09
N ALA A 5 -3.41 -11.82 -0.56
CA ALA A 5 -3.00 -10.49 -0.98
C ALA A 5 -4.00 -9.87 -1.98
N TYR A 6 -4.47 -10.64 -2.97
CA TYR A 6 -5.49 -10.20 -3.93
C TYR A 6 -6.81 -9.84 -3.23
N LYS A 7 -7.29 -10.69 -2.30
CA LYS A 7 -8.51 -10.43 -1.54
C LYS A 7 -8.39 -9.18 -0.67
N LYS A 8 -7.24 -9.00 0.01
CA LYS A 8 -6.94 -7.80 0.80
C LYS A 8 -6.94 -6.56 -0.08
N ALA A 9 -6.18 -6.57 -1.18
CA ALA A 9 -6.10 -5.46 -2.13
C ALA A 9 -7.46 -5.07 -2.70
N PHE A 10 -8.28 -6.06 -3.11
CA PHE A 10 -9.62 -5.82 -3.61
C PHE A 10 -10.54 -5.20 -2.55
N GLY A 11 -10.50 -5.70 -1.31
CA GLY A 11 -11.28 -5.14 -0.20
C GLY A 11 -10.90 -3.68 0.12
N ILE A 12 -9.62 -3.35 0.04
CA ILE A 12 -9.11 -1.99 0.28
C ILE A 12 -9.55 -1.05 -0.85
N LEU A 13 -9.44 -1.51 -2.10
CA LEU A 13 -9.86 -0.75 -3.28
C LEU A 13 -11.35 -0.39 -3.22
N MET A 14 -12.20 -1.30 -2.74
CA MET A 14 -13.64 -1.09 -2.61
C MET A 14 -14.03 -0.18 -1.43
N ARG A 15 -13.21 -0.08 -0.38
CA ARG A 15 -13.56 0.67 0.85
C ARG A 15 -13.31 2.17 0.75
N LYS A 16 -12.24 2.60 0.07
CA LYS A 16 -11.86 4.03 -0.09
C LYS A 16 -11.51 4.37 -1.54
N PRO A 17 -12.44 4.19 -2.50
CA PRO A 17 -12.12 4.31 -3.91
C PRO A 17 -11.69 5.75 -4.25
N VAL A 18 -12.51 6.76 -3.99
CA VAL A 18 -12.29 8.10 -4.57
C VAL A 18 -10.94 8.74 -4.20
N ARG A 19 -10.53 8.70 -2.92
CA ARG A 19 -9.26 9.32 -2.49
C ARG A 19 -8.02 8.57 -2.98
N LEU A 20 -8.00 7.24 -2.85
CA LEU A 20 -6.90 6.42 -3.36
C LEU A 20 -6.78 6.61 -4.87
N TRP A 21 -7.90 6.63 -5.57
CA TRP A 21 -7.93 6.79 -7.02
C TRP A 21 -7.45 8.16 -7.46
N GLY A 22 -7.94 9.23 -6.83
CA GLY A 22 -7.52 10.60 -7.13
C GLY A 22 -6.03 10.81 -6.94
N VAL A 23 -5.47 10.35 -5.83
CA VAL A 23 -4.04 10.52 -5.53
C VAL A 23 -3.17 9.62 -6.41
N SER A 24 -3.57 8.38 -6.68
CA SER A 24 -2.84 7.51 -7.61
C SER A 24 -2.88 8.04 -9.04
N LEU A 25 -4.01 8.56 -9.53
CA LEU A 25 -4.12 9.18 -10.84
C LEU A 25 -3.27 10.45 -10.94
N LEU A 26 -3.30 11.29 -9.89
CA LEU A 26 -2.43 12.47 -9.81
C LEU A 26 -0.96 12.05 -9.86
N GLY A 27 -0.56 11.03 -9.10
CA GLY A 27 0.81 10.53 -9.11
C GLY A 27 1.24 9.96 -10.47
N SER A 28 0.39 9.16 -11.12
CA SER A 28 0.62 8.68 -12.48
C SER A 28 0.72 9.80 -13.50
N LEU A 29 -0.12 10.84 -13.38
CA LEU A 29 -0.05 12.05 -14.21
C LEU A 29 1.29 12.77 -14.00
N LEU A 30 1.72 12.99 -12.75
CA LEU A 30 2.99 13.65 -12.46
C LEU A 30 4.19 12.88 -13.03
N VAL A 31 4.20 11.54 -12.90
CA VAL A 31 5.24 10.70 -13.53
C VAL A 31 5.19 10.81 -15.05
N GLY A 32 4.00 10.75 -15.64
CA GLY A 32 3.80 10.92 -17.08
C GLY A 32 4.29 12.26 -17.61
N LEU A 33 3.98 13.36 -16.91
CA LEU A 33 4.44 14.70 -17.25
C LEU A 33 5.96 14.85 -17.10
N ALA A 34 6.55 14.27 -16.06
CA ALA A 34 8.00 14.25 -15.89
C ALA A 34 8.70 13.53 -17.06
N CYS A 35 8.13 12.43 -17.55
CA CYS A 35 8.63 11.71 -18.72
C CYS A 35 8.39 12.46 -20.05
N LEU A 36 7.25 13.15 -20.19
CA LEU A 36 6.88 13.86 -21.41
C LEU A 36 7.70 15.14 -21.62
N PHE A 37 7.88 15.94 -20.56
CA PHE A 37 8.53 17.25 -20.63
C PHE A 37 10.01 17.23 -20.28
N GLY A 38 10.50 16.18 -19.62
CA GLY A 38 11.90 16.12 -19.29
C GLY A 38 12.74 15.77 -20.51
N VAL A 39 13.41 16.79 -21.05
CA VAL A 39 14.22 16.69 -22.27
C VAL A 39 15.50 15.90 -22.03
N LEU A 40 16.09 16.02 -20.84
CA LEU A 40 17.35 15.37 -20.50
C LEU A 40 17.13 14.20 -19.53
N PRO A 41 17.64 12.99 -19.83
CA PRO A 41 17.46 11.83 -18.96
C PRO A 41 18.08 12.03 -17.58
N ILE A 42 19.12 12.86 -17.46
CA ILE A 42 19.74 13.22 -16.18
C ILE A 42 18.78 13.96 -15.24
N ILE A 43 17.75 14.63 -15.77
CA ILE A 43 16.71 15.32 -15.00
C ILE A 43 15.50 14.41 -14.81
N VAL A 44 15.05 13.74 -15.88
CA VAL A 44 13.86 12.87 -15.86
C VAL A 44 14.01 11.72 -14.87
N ILE A 45 15.15 11.01 -14.93
CA ILE A 45 15.34 9.77 -14.19
C ILE A 45 15.25 10.01 -12.67
N PRO A 46 15.98 10.98 -12.07
CA PRO A 46 15.85 11.27 -10.64
C PRO A 46 14.41 11.58 -10.21
N ILE A 47 13.69 12.40 -10.98
CA ILE A 47 12.31 12.80 -10.68
C ILE A 47 11.37 11.59 -10.77
N ALA A 48 11.50 10.76 -11.81
CA ALA A 48 10.69 9.56 -11.98
C ALA A 48 10.93 8.54 -10.85
N LEU A 49 12.18 8.38 -10.41
CA LEU A 49 12.51 7.50 -9.27
C LEU A 49 11.88 8.01 -7.97
N THR A 50 11.97 9.31 -7.67
CA THR A 50 11.41 9.85 -6.42
C THR A 50 9.89 9.86 -6.40
N LEU A 51 9.24 10.18 -7.53
CA LEU A 51 7.79 10.04 -7.68
C LEU A 51 7.36 8.57 -7.62
N GLY A 52 8.17 7.65 -8.15
CA GLY A 52 7.97 6.21 -8.03
C GLY A 52 7.92 5.77 -6.56
N LEU A 53 8.85 6.24 -5.72
CA LEU A 53 8.80 5.98 -4.28
C LEU A 53 7.56 6.59 -3.62
N GLY A 54 7.16 7.78 -4.06
CA GLY A 54 5.91 8.43 -3.65
C GLY A 54 4.68 7.55 -3.92
N MET A 55 4.58 6.98 -5.11
CA MET A 55 3.50 6.04 -5.47
C MET A 55 3.52 4.79 -4.59
N VAL A 56 4.69 4.21 -4.34
CA VAL A 56 4.81 3.07 -3.41
C VAL A 56 4.33 3.46 -2.01
N SER A 57 4.60 4.68 -1.55
CA SER A 57 4.14 5.16 -0.25
C SER A 57 2.62 5.30 -0.17
N VAL A 58 1.97 5.74 -1.24
CA VAL A 58 0.51 5.83 -1.35
C VAL A 58 -0.12 4.45 -1.26
N PHE A 59 0.39 3.47 -2.02
CA PHE A 59 -0.14 2.11 -1.99
C PHE A 59 0.12 1.40 -0.66
N TYR A 60 1.30 1.58 -0.07
CA TYR A 60 1.66 0.99 1.22
C TYR A 60 0.82 1.55 2.37
N ARG A 61 0.67 2.88 2.46
CA ARG A 61 -0.17 3.50 3.51
C ARG A 61 -1.65 3.25 3.27
N GLY A 62 -2.06 3.26 2.00
CA GLY A 62 -3.40 2.87 1.58
C GLY A 62 -3.74 1.43 1.96
N SER A 63 -2.78 0.50 1.87
CA SER A 63 -3.01 -0.90 2.27
C SER A 63 -3.21 -1.07 3.78
N HIS A 64 -2.63 -0.17 4.58
CA HIS A 64 -2.76 -0.12 6.04
C HIS A 64 -3.99 0.69 6.52
N GLY A 65 -4.77 1.27 5.59
CA GLY A 65 -5.96 2.05 5.92
C GLY A 65 -5.67 3.44 6.48
N GLU A 66 -4.44 3.93 6.34
CA GLU A 66 -4.05 5.29 6.73
C GLU A 66 -4.76 6.35 5.86
N GLU A 67 -4.71 7.61 6.30
CA GLU A 67 -5.21 8.73 5.50
C GLU A 67 -4.31 9.00 4.29
N ILE A 68 -4.90 8.93 3.10
CA ILE A 68 -4.21 9.14 1.83
C ILE A 68 -4.28 10.62 1.48
N ASN A 69 -3.17 11.32 1.67
CA ASN A 69 -2.98 12.72 1.31
C ASN A 69 -2.01 12.84 0.13
N SER A 70 -2.13 13.92 -0.65
CA SER A 70 -1.28 14.17 -1.82
C SER A 70 0.21 14.32 -1.43
N ASP A 71 0.51 14.75 -0.21
CA ASP A 71 1.88 14.88 0.31
C ASP A 71 2.67 13.55 0.29
N LEU A 72 1.95 12.42 0.32
CA LEU A 72 2.56 11.10 0.20
C LEU A 72 3.24 10.90 -1.17
N LEU A 73 2.71 11.51 -2.24
CA LEU A 73 3.35 11.47 -3.56
C LEU A 73 4.75 12.09 -3.55
N PHE A 74 5.01 13.00 -2.61
CA PHE A 74 6.29 13.68 -2.45
C PHE A 74 7.18 13.06 -1.37
N ALA A 75 6.81 11.89 -0.82
CA ALA A 75 7.60 11.21 0.21
C ALA A 75 9.06 10.97 -0.21
N GLY A 76 9.29 10.60 -1.48
CA GLY A 76 10.64 10.40 -2.02
C GLY A 76 11.48 11.68 -2.15
N PHE A 77 10.84 12.86 -2.19
CA PHE A 77 11.55 14.14 -2.26
C PHE A 77 12.11 14.58 -0.91
N LYS A 78 11.53 14.12 0.22
CA LYS A 78 12.04 14.44 1.56
C LYS A 78 13.49 14.00 1.78
N SER A 79 13.88 12.92 1.12
CA SER A 79 15.25 12.40 1.12
C SER A 79 15.75 12.22 -0.32
N PHE A 80 15.62 13.27 -1.14
CA PHE A 80 15.83 13.24 -2.59
C PHE A 80 17.09 12.47 -3.01
N TRP A 81 18.27 12.93 -2.60
CA TRP A 81 19.54 12.31 -2.99
C TRP A 81 19.66 10.85 -2.55
N LYS A 82 19.18 10.52 -1.35
CA LYS A 82 19.18 9.15 -0.84
C LYS A 82 18.24 8.26 -1.65
N THR A 83 17.04 8.74 -1.95
CA THR A 83 16.04 8.03 -2.75
C THR A 83 16.56 7.78 -4.17
N VAL A 84 17.07 8.81 -4.83
CA VAL A 84 17.65 8.72 -6.18
C VAL A 84 18.81 7.75 -6.21
N ALA A 85 19.74 7.84 -5.25
CA ALA A 85 20.87 6.92 -5.17
C ALA A 85 20.42 5.48 -4.92
N ALA A 86 19.48 5.26 -3.99
CA ALA A 86 19.05 3.92 -3.61
C ALA A 86 18.20 3.23 -4.69
N MET A 87 17.21 3.93 -5.24
CA MET A 87 16.41 3.41 -6.34
C MET A 87 17.25 3.33 -7.63
N GLY A 88 18.13 4.29 -7.88
CA GLY A 88 19.07 4.25 -8.99
C GLY A 88 20.00 3.05 -8.90
N TRP A 89 20.48 2.71 -7.70
CA TRP A 89 21.27 1.50 -7.44
C TRP A 89 20.49 0.23 -7.78
N GLN A 90 19.22 0.12 -7.36
CA GLN A 90 18.34 -0.98 -7.76
C GLN A 90 18.19 -1.08 -9.29
N TRP A 91 17.91 0.04 -9.96
CA TRP A 91 17.71 0.08 -11.40
C TRP A 91 18.97 -0.28 -12.16
N LEU A 92 20.14 0.20 -11.73
CA LEU A 92 21.44 -0.17 -12.26
C LEU A 92 21.64 -1.68 -12.22
N TRP A 93 21.42 -2.32 -11.06
CA TRP A 93 21.56 -3.77 -10.93
C TRP A 93 20.55 -4.53 -11.77
N THR A 94 19.33 -4.03 -11.91
CA THR A 94 18.32 -4.66 -12.78
C THR A 94 18.75 -4.58 -14.24
N PHE A 95 19.26 -3.42 -14.67
CA PHE A 95 19.72 -3.17 -16.03
C PHE A 95 20.92 -4.04 -16.41
N ILE A 96 21.87 -4.25 -15.50
CA ILE A 96 23.03 -5.14 -15.74
C ILE A 96 22.60 -6.55 -16.13
N TRP A 97 21.53 -7.08 -15.52
CA TRP A 97 21.03 -8.42 -15.82
C TRP A 97 20.04 -8.46 -16.99
N ALA A 98 19.68 -7.32 -17.58
CA ALA A 98 18.74 -7.25 -18.71
C ALA A 98 19.10 -8.14 -19.91
N PRO A 99 20.39 -8.29 -20.31
CA PRO A 99 20.77 -9.15 -21.43
C PRO A 99 20.57 -10.65 -21.20
N VAL A 100 20.36 -11.09 -19.95
CA VAL A 100 20.18 -12.50 -19.58
C VAL A 100 18.73 -12.70 -19.11
N PRO A 101 17.79 -13.09 -20.00
CA PRO A 101 16.35 -12.97 -19.73
C PRO A 101 15.88 -13.70 -18.45
N VAL A 102 16.32 -14.95 -18.25
CA VAL A 102 15.93 -15.75 -17.08
C VAL A 102 16.45 -15.13 -15.79
N MET A 103 17.71 -14.67 -15.80
CA MET A 103 18.32 -14.03 -14.63
C MET A 103 17.70 -12.66 -14.36
N ASN A 104 17.35 -11.89 -15.38
CA ASN A 104 16.67 -10.61 -15.25
C ASN A 104 15.36 -10.77 -14.46
N ILE A 105 14.53 -11.74 -14.84
CA ILE A 105 13.26 -12.03 -14.14
C ILE A 105 13.54 -12.31 -12.65
N ILE A 106 14.49 -13.19 -12.34
CA ILE A 106 14.85 -13.52 -10.96
C ILE A 106 15.27 -12.26 -10.19
N LYS A 107 16.05 -11.37 -10.82
CA LYS A 107 16.58 -10.15 -10.19
C LYS A 107 15.51 -9.07 -10.00
N ILE A 108 14.62 -8.84 -10.96
CA ILE A 108 13.47 -7.95 -10.82
C ILE A 108 12.67 -8.29 -9.55
N TYR A 109 12.34 -9.58 -9.36
CA TYR A 109 11.61 -10.01 -8.17
C TYR A 109 12.46 -10.00 -6.90
N SER A 110 13.78 -10.21 -7.00
CA SER A 110 14.67 -10.15 -5.83
C SER A 110 14.87 -8.73 -5.30
N TYR A 111 14.74 -7.71 -6.16
CA TYR A 111 14.91 -6.30 -5.79
C TYR A 111 13.59 -5.56 -5.57
N ARG A 112 12.45 -6.25 -5.71
CA ARG A 112 11.11 -5.64 -5.69
C ARG A 112 10.78 -4.92 -4.37
N PHE A 113 11.37 -5.33 -3.25
CA PHE A 113 11.07 -4.75 -1.93
C PHE A 113 11.96 -3.58 -1.52
N VAL A 114 12.95 -3.22 -2.34
CA VAL A 114 13.81 -2.05 -2.07
C VAL A 114 13.03 -0.76 -1.79
N PRO A 115 12.03 -0.32 -2.59
CA PRO A 115 11.30 0.91 -2.28
C PRO A 115 10.53 0.82 -0.96
N TYR A 116 10.02 -0.35 -0.59
CA TYR A 116 9.34 -0.57 0.69
C TYR A 116 10.31 -0.47 1.88
N TYR A 117 11.55 -0.95 1.74
CA TYR A 117 12.59 -0.75 2.77
C TYR A 117 12.99 0.71 2.89
N LEU A 118 13.10 1.46 1.80
CA LEU A 118 13.40 2.89 1.87
C LEU A 118 12.29 3.69 2.58
N LEU A 119 11.04 3.25 2.43
CA LEU A 119 9.89 3.86 3.10
C LEU A 119 9.77 3.50 4.58
N THR A 120 10.02 2.23 4.92
CA THR A 120 9.79 1.70 6.27
C THR A 120 11.02 1.78 7.17
N ARG A 121 12.22 1.87 6.58
CA ARG A 121 13.52 1.91 7.25
C ARG A 121 14.36 3.05 6.66
N PRO A 122 14.10 4.30 7.08
CA PRO A 122 14.79 5.48 6.54
C PRO A 122 16.32 5.45 6.79
N GLU A 123 16.80 4.58 7.67
CA GLU A 123 18.22 4.33 7.92
C GLU A 123 18.90 3.51 6.80
N TYR A 124 18.17 2.82 5.93
CA TYR A 124 18.76 1.96 4.90
C TYR A 124 19.23 2.72 3.67
N ASP A 125 20.46 2.47 3.22
CA ASP A 125 21.00 2.98 1.95
C ASP A 125 20.76 1.99 0.81
N GLY A 126 20.99 2.41 -0.44
CA GLY A 126 20.74 1.62 -1.66
C GLY A 126 21.27 0.18 -1.61
N PRO A 127 22.56 -0.06 -1.37
CA PRO A 127 23.11 -1.41 -1.30
C PRO A 127 22.55 -2.25 -0.15
N VAL A 128 22.25 -1.62 1.00
CA VAL A 128 21.71 -2.29 2.18
C VAL A 128 20.26 -2.71 1.94
N ALA A 129 19.43 -1.80 1.44
CA ALA A 129 18.05 -2.09 1.06
C ALA A 129 17.97 -3.18 -0.02
N LEU A 130 18.87 -3.16 -1.00
CA LEU A 130 18.95 -4.18 -2.05
C LEU A 130 19.29 -5.56 -1.49
N ARG A 131 20.25 -5.66 -0.56
CA ARG A 131 20.58 -6.93 0.10
C ARG A 131 19.43 -7.42 0.98
N ALA A 132 18.78 -6.54 1.73
CA ALA A 132 17.61 -6.88 2.54
C ALA A 132 16.49 -7.45 1.65
N SER A 133 16.14 -6.78 0.55
CA SER A 133 15.16 -7.27 -0.41
C SER A 133 15.52 -8.65 -0.98
N MET A 134 16.80 -8.87 -1.33
CA MET A 134 17.24 -10.17 -1.85
C MET A 134 17.09 -11.30 -0.84
N GLU A 135 17.39 -11.06 0.43
CA GLU A 135 17.25 -12.06 1.50
C GLU A 135 15.78 -12.40 1.72
N GLU A 136 14.95 -11.37 1.79
CA GLU A 136 13.56 -11.48 2.19
C GLU A 136 12.74 -12.17 1.12
N THR A 137 13.08 -11.97 -0.15
CA THR A 137 12.42 -12.62 -1.29
C THR A 137 12.85 -14.08 -1.53
N LYS A 138 13.88 -14.62 -0.84
CA LYS A 138 14.33 -16.02 -1.03
C LYS A 138 13.20 -17.02 -0.76
N GLY A 139 12.92 -17.92 -1.69
CA GLY A 139 11.82 -18.89 -1.54
C GLY A 139 10.41 -18.32 -1.82
N TYR A 140 10.27 -17.00 -2.00
CA TYR A 140 9.01 -16.33 -2.36
C TYR A 140 8.99 -15.79 -3.80
N ARG A 141 10.12 -15.79 -4.52
CA ARG A 141 10.25 -15.23 -5.88
C ARG A 141 9.17 -15.69 -6.86
N TRP A 142 8.91 -17.00 -6.93
CA TRP A 142 7.89 -17.54 -7.82
C TRP A 142 6.49 -17.11 -7.42
N LYS A 143 6.19 -17.03 -6.11
CA LYS A 143 4.90 -16.53 -5.61
C LYS A 143 4.69 -15.07 -5.99
N LEU A 144 5.75 -14.26 -5.94
CA LEU A 144 5.74 -12.85 -6.38
C LEU A 144 5.56 -12.71 -7.89
N LEU A 145 6.18 -13.59 -8.68
CA LEU A 145 5.97 -13.67 -10.14
C LEU A 145 4.51 -14.01 -10.46
N PHE A 146 3.97 -15.07 -9.86
CA PHE A 146 2.58 -15.46 -10.08
C PHE A 146 1.59 -14.37 -9.62
N ALA A 147 1.91 -13.67 -8.53
CA ALA A 147 1.11 -12.53 -8.08
C ALA A 147 1.07 -11.40 -9.12
N ASP A 148 2.16 -11.15 -9.86
CA ASP A 148 2.17 -10.10 -10.88
C ASP A 148 1.59 -10.57 -12.22
N LEU A 149 1.61 -11.87 -12.50
CA LEU A 149 1.15 -12.45 -13.76
C LEU A 149 -0.35 -12.76 -13.77
N LEU A 150 -0.94 -13.14 -12.63
CA LEU A 150 -2.31 -13.66 -12.56
C LEU A 150 -3.36 -12.66 -13.04
N ALA A 151 -3.38 -11.42 -12.51
CA ALA A 151 -4.33 -10.39 -12.93
C ALA A 151 -4.16 -9.99 -14.41
N PRO A 152 -2.95 -9.66 -14.91
CA PRO A 152 -2.76 -9.34 -16.32
C PRO A 152 -3.17 -10.46 -17.27
N LEU A 153 -2.87 -11.73 -16.94
CA LEU A 153 -3.31 -12.86 -17.79
C LEU A 153 -4.84 -12.98 -17.84
N ALA A 154 -5.53 -12.83 -16.70
CA ALA A 154 -6.98 -12.87 -16.66
C ALA A 154 -7.60 -11.72 -17.49
N VAL A 155 -7.01 -10.53 -17.41
CA VAL A 155 -7.39 -9.36 -18.22
C VAL A 155 -7.18 -9.61 -19.70
N VAL A 156 -6.00 -10.08 -20.10
CA VAL A 156 -5.66 -10.38 -21.50
C VAL A 156 -6.60 -11.46 -22.06
N PHE A 157 -6.90 -12.48 -21.27
CA PHE A 157 -7.86 -13.51 -21.65
C PHE A 157 -9.26 -12.91 -21.86
N GLY A 158 -9.78 -12.12 -20.92
CA GLY A 158 -11.10 -11.49 -21.02
C GLY A 158 -11.20 -10.51 -22.20
N LEU A 159 -10.19 -9.66 -22.39
CA LEU A 159 -10.12 -8.73 -23.52
C LEU A 159 -9.92 -9.46 -24.84
N GLY A 160 -9.16 -10.55 -24.87
CA GLY A 160 -8.97 -11.38 -26.06
C GLY A 160 -10.26 -12.08 -26.50
N LEU A 161 -11.08 -12.55 -25.55
CA LEU A 161 -12.42 -13.05 -25.85
C LEU A 161 -13.29 -11.94 -26.44
N LEU A 162 -13.32 -10.76 -25.80
CA LEU A 162 -14.09 -9.63 -26.31
C LEU A 162 -13.64 -9.18 -27.70
N ALA A 163 -12.33 -9.18 -27.95
CA ALA A 163 -11.73 -8.89 -29.25
C ALA A 163 -12.14 -9.91 -30.32
N ALA A 164 -12.18 -11.20 -29.97
CA ALA A 164 -12.66 -12.24 -30.87
C ALA A 164 -14.14 -12.02 -31.25
N LEU A 165 -15.00 -11.58 -30.32
CA LEU A 165 -16.38 -11.19 -30.64
C LEU A 165 -16.45 -9.94 -31.54
N ALA A 166 -15.52 -9.00 -31.40
CA ALA A 166 -15.45 -7.81 -32.25
C ALA A 166 -15.10 -8.11 -33.72
N LEU A 167 -14.61 -9.31 -34.05
CA LEU A 167 -14.33 -9.72 -35.43
C LEU A 167 -15.59 -10.08 -36.24
N ILE A 168 -16.76 -10.19 -35.61
CA ILE A 168 -18.01 -10.55 -36.29
C ILE A 168 -18.48 -9.38 -37.16
N PRO A 169 -18.80 -9.58 -38.45
CA PRO A 169 -19.26 -8.49 -39.33
C PRO A 169 -20.58 -7.88 -38.81
N TYR A 170 -20.72 -6.56 -38.95
CA TYR A 170 -21.83 -5.71 -38.47
C TYR A 170 -22.01 -5.66 -36.94
N VAL A 171 -22.11 -6.81 -36.26
CA VAL A 171 -22.31 -6.89 -34.81
C VAL A 171 -21.04 -6.54 -34.03
N GLY A 172 -19.87 -6.76 -34.63
CA GLY A 172 -18.57 -6.51 -34.02
C GLY A 172 -18.30 -5.06 -33.62
N ILE A 173 -18.93 -4.08 -34.28
CA ILE A 173 -18.79 -2.65 -33.96
C ILE A 173 -19.21 -2.36 -32.51
N PHE A 174 -20.27 -3.02 -32.04
CA PHE A 174 -20.70 -2.88 -30.65
C PHE A 174 -19.63 -3.40 -29.69
N PHE A 175 -19.09 -4.59 -29.95
CA PHE A 175 -18.05 -5.19 -29.12
C PHE A 175 -16.74 -4.41 -29.18
N ASP A 176 -16.42 -3.77 -30.31
CA ASP A 176 -15.25 -2.90 -30.46
C ASP A 176 -15.37 -1.65 -29.58
N ILE A 177 -16.54 -0.99 -29.55
CA ILE A 177 -16.81 0.14 -28.65
C ILE A 177 -16.69 -0.30 -27.19
N VAL A 178 -17.26 -1.44 -26.83
CA VAL A 178 -17.16 -1.99 -25.47
C VAL A 178 -15.71 -2.32 -25.12
N LEU A 179 -14.93 -2.88 -26.05
CA LEU A 179 -13.52 -3.20 -25.87
C LEU A 179 -12.69 -1.94 -25.66
N PHE A 180 -12.94 -0.88 -26.42
CA PHE A 180 -12.27 0.40 -26.25
C PHE A 180 -12.55 0.99 -24.86
N ALA A 181 -13.82 1.02 -24.44
CA ALA A 181 -14.20 1.50 -23.11
C ALA A 181 -13.60 0.65 -21.97
N ALA A 182 -13.64 -0.69 -22.12
CA ALA A 182 -13.07 -1.62 -21.16
C ALA A 182 -11.55 -1.45 -21.05
N SER A 183 -10.85 -1.23 -22.17
CA SER A 183 -9.40 -1.02 -22.20
C SER A 183 -8.99 0.25 -21.47
N ILE A 184 -9.74 1.34 -21.63
CA ILE A 184 -9.52 2.57 -20.85
C ILE A 184 -9.73 2.32 -19.36
N LEU A 185 -10.86 1.70 -18.99
CA LEU A 185 -11.17 1.43 -17.58
C LEU A 185 -10.10 0.52 -16.94
N ILE A 186 -9.71 -0.55 -17.62
CA ILE A 186 -8.67 -1.48 -17.18
C ILE A 186 -7.31 -0.78 -17.09
N GLY A 187 -6.95 0.05 -18.06
CA GLY A 187 -5.71 0.84 -18.05
C GLY A 187 -5.62 1.80 -16.85
N LEU A 188 -6.75 2.28 -16.35
CA LEU A 188 -6.82 3.08 -15.12
C LEU A 188 -6.81 2.21 -13.87
N VAL A 189 -7.63 1.16 -13.80
CA VAL A 189 -7.84 0.38 -12.57
C VAL A 189 -6.73 -0.62 -12.29
N LEU A 190 -6.21 -1.29 -13.32
CA LEU A 190 -5.21 -2.34 -13.18
C LEU A 190 -3.91 -1.85 -12.51
N PRO A 191 -3.29 -0.72 -12.87
CA PRO A 191 -2.07 -0.27 -12.19
C PRO A 191 -2.32 0.07 -10.71
N LEU A 192 -3.50 0.58 -10.34
CA LEU A 192 -3.86 0.82 -8.95
C LEU A 192 -4.01 -0.50 -8.18
N PHE A 193 -4.76 -1.44 -8.76
CA PHE A 193 -4.93 -2.76 -8.16
C PHE A 193 -3.59 -3.48 -7.99
N MET A 194 -2.74 -3.46 -9.01
CA MET A 194 -1.41 -4.05 -8.93
C MET A 194 -0.53 -3.36 -7.90
N GLY A 195 -0.53 -2.03 -7.83
CA GLY A 195 0.19 -1.27 -6.79
C GLY A 195 -0.20 -1.71 -5.36
N LEU A 196 -1.49 -1.88 -5.10
CA LEU A 196 -2.00 -2.42 -3.83
C LEU A 196 -1.62 -3.89 -3.59
N VAL A 197 -1.72 -4.74 -4.62
CA VAL A 197 -1.31 -6.14 -4.53
C VAL A 197 0.17 -6.24 -4.16
N GLN A 198 1.03 -5.40 -4.74
CA GLN A 198 2.45 -5.38 -4.42
C GLN A 198 2.71 -4.97 -2.96
N ALA A 199 1.99 -3.97 -2.44
CA ALA A 199 2.06 -3.58 -1.04
C ALA A 199 1.60 -4.70 -0.11
N CYS A 200 0.46 -5.33 -0.39
CA CYS A 200 -0.05 -6.45 0.39
C CYS A 200 0.90 -7.66 0.34
N MET A 201 1.56 -7.91 -0.79
CA MET A 201 2.55 -8.99 -0.92
C MET A 201 3.80 -8.73 -0.09
N PHE A 202 4.24 -7.47 0.04
CA PHE A 202 5.32 -7.10 0.95
C PHE A 202 4.96 -7.45 2.39
N ASP A 203 3.75 -7.07 2.85
CA ASP A 203 3.29 -7.38 4.20
C ASP A 203 3.19 -8.88 4.46
N GLU A 204 2.64 -9.64 3.50
CA GLU A 204 2.52 -11.10 3.60
C GLU A 204 3.88 -11.80 3.64
N VAL A 205 4.89 -11.33 2.89
CA VAL A 205 6.25 -11.90 2.98
C VAL A 205 6.85 -11.58 4.34
N GLN A 206 6.72 -10.34 4.80
CA GLN A 206 7.27 -9.90 6.08
C GLN A 206 6.62 -10.66 7.24
N GLU A 207 5.31 -10.88 7.21
CA GLU A 207 4.59 -11.70 8.19
C GLU A 207 5.08 -13.15 8.17
N ALA A 208 5.17 -13.77 6.98
CA ALA A 208 5.67 -15.13 6.85
C ALA A 208 7.11 -15.27 7.40
N ARG A 209 7.96 -14.27 7.19
CA ARG A 209 9.33 -14.22 7.70
C ARG A 209 9.40 -14.04 9.21
N ARG A 210 8.54 -13.21 9.78
CA ARG A 210 8.39 -13.09 11.24
C ARG A 210 7.93 -14.41 11.84
N LEU A 211 6.97 -15.10 11.21
CA LEU A 211 6.50 -16.40 11.66
C LEU A 211 7.61 -17.46 11.58
N GLU A 212 8.37 -17.51 10.49
CA GLU A 212 9.55 -18.37 10.34
C GLU A 212 10.60 -18.10 11.43
N ALA A 213 10.90 -16.82 11.71
CA ALA A 213 11.84 -16.42 12.74
C ALA A 213 11.36 -16.75 14.17
N SER A 214 10.05 -16.68 14.41
CA SER A 214 9.42 -17.03 15.69
C SER A 214 9.27 -18.54 15.91
N ARG A 215 9.48 -19.36 14.88
CA ARG A 215 9.27 -20.82 14.97
C ARG A 215 10.29 -21.42 15.95
N PRO A 216 9.85 -22.15 16.99
CA PRO A 216 10.78 -22.77 17.94
C PRO A 216 11.68 -23.75 17.19
N LYS A 217 13.00 -23.64 17.40
CA LYS A 217 13.99 -24.53 16.76
C LYS A 217 14.06 -25.90 17.44
N GLY A 218 13.57 -26.01 18.67
CA GLY A 218 13.58 -27.24 19.45
C GLY A 218 12.54 -27.21 20.57
N LYS A 219 12.31 -28.39 21.15
CA LYS A 219 11.49 -28.66 22.32
C LYS A 219 12.27 -29.56 23.28
N ILE A 220 11.98 -29.48 24.57
CA ILE A 220 12.56 -30.38 25.56
C ILE A 220 11.72 -31.65 25.63
N CYS A 221 12.36 -32.81 25.57
CA CYS A 221 11.69 -34.08 25.70
C CYS A 221 11.21 -34.27 27.15
N PRO A 222 9.90 -34.45 27.42
CA PRO A 222 9.40 -34.63 28.78
C PRO A 222 9.85 -35.98 29.38
N GLY A 223 10.14 -36.99 28.56
CA GLY A 223 10.57 -38.30 29.05
C GLY A 223 12.02 -38.36 29.55
N CYS A 224 12.91 -37.51 29.06
CA CYS A 224 14.35 -37.60 29.41
C CYS A 224 15.10 -36.27 29.47
N GLY A 225 14.43 -35.14 29.26
CA GLY A 225 15.02 -33.80 29.33
C GLY A 225 15.93 -33.39 28.18
N SER A 226 16.16 -34.23 27.15
CA SER A 226 17.04 -33.87 26.03
C SER A 226 16.40 -32.82 25.12
N SER A 227 17.22 -31.95 24.52
CA SER A 227 16.76 -31.05 23.46
C SER A 227 16.52 -31.84 22.18
N VAL A 228 15.35 -31.63 21.59
CA VAL A 228 14.90 -32.32 20.38
C VAL A 228 14.42 -31.28 19.37
N PRO A 229 14.65 -31.44 18.06
CA PRO A 229 14.08 -30.56 17.04
C PRO A 229 12.56 -30.42 17.18
N ALA A 230 12.02 -29.24 16.89
CA ALA A 230 10.60 -28.96 17.11
C ALA A 230 9.67 -29.89 16.30
N ASP A 231 10.11 -30.28 15.10
CA ASP A 231 9.43 -31.14 14.13
C ASP A 231 9.64 -32.64 14.38
N ALA A 232 10.46 -33.04 15.37
CA ALA A 232 10.70 -34.44 15.64
C ALA A 232 9.43 -35.14 16.14
N LYS A 233 9.10 -36.26 15.51
CA LYS A 233 8.00 -37.16 15.91
C LYS A 233 8.39 -38.07 17.07
N PHE A 234 9.68 -38.34 17.24
CA PHE A 234 10.23 -39.17 18.32
C PHE A 234 11.49 -38.54 18.91
N CYS A 235 11.74 -38.77 20.20
CA CYS A 235 12.99 -38.37 20.83
C CYS A 235 14.11 -39.33 20.42
N ALA A 236 15.18 -38.79 19.82
CA ALA A 236 16.33 -39.58 19.39
C ALA A 236 17.12 -40.21 20.57
N ASN A 237 16.95 -39.69 21.79
CA ASN A 237 17.66 -40.18 22.97
C ASN A 237 16.91 -41.30 23.71
N CYS A 238 15.61 -41.11 23.99
CA CYS A 238 14.83 -42.06 24.81
C CYS A 238 13.65 -42.73 24.09
N GLY A 239 13.42 -42.45 22.80
CA GLY A 239 12.32 -43.02 22.04
C GLY A 239 10.93 -42.45 22.35
N PHE A 240 10.83 -41.41 23.19
CA PHE A 240 9.55 -40.76 23.53
C PHE A 240 8.80 -40.30 22.27
N ASN A 241 7.55 -40.73 22.10
CA ASN A 241 6.73 -40.44 20.94
C ASN A 241 5.90 -39.16 21.14
N PHE A 242 6.16 -38.14 20.34
CA PHE A 242 5.45 -36.85 20.40
C PHE A 242 4.09 -36.86 19.67
N VAL A 243 3.72 -37.97 19.00
CA VAL A 243 2.50 -38.11 18.18
C VAL A 243 1.30 -38.63 19.00
N GLN A 244 1.51 -39.11 20.23
CA GLN A 244 0.43 -39.67 21.07
C GLN A 244 -0.38 -38.63 21.87
N GLN A 245 -0.11 -37.34 21.71
CA GLN A 245 -0.93 -36.30 22.32
C GLN A 245 -1.96 -35.84 21.27
N PRO A 246 -3.27 -36.15 21.40
CA PRO A 246 -4.29 -35.36 20.72
C PRO A 246 -4.05 -33.89 21.11
N PRO A 247 -4.14 -32.95 20.17
CA PRO A 247 -3.71 -31.58 20.38
C PRO A 247 -4.39 -31.04 21.63
N TYR A 248 -3.59 -30.66 22.62
CA TYR A 248 -4.09 -29.94 23.78
C TYR A 248 -4.83 -28.71 23.27
N GLN A 249 -6.15 -28.75 23.37
CA GLN A 249 -6.94 -27.54 23.43
C GLN A 249 -6.56 -26.87 24.74
N GLN A 250 -5.59 -25.97 24.69
CA GLN A 250 -5.57 -24.88 25.65
C GLN A 250 -6.92 -24.17 25.53
N PRO A 251 -7.62 -23.87 26.64
CA PRO A 251 -8.77 -22.98 26.58
C PRO A 251 -8.36 -21.75 25.79
N TYR A 252 -9.07 -21.45 24.70
CA TYR A 252 -8.84 -20.26 23.92
C TYR A 252 -9.00 -19.05 24.85
N GLN A 253 -7.88 -18.53 25.33
CA GLN A 253 -7.81 -17.16 25.81
C GLN A 253 -7.59 -16.31 24.56
N PRO A 254 -8.55 -15.45 24.18
CA PRO A 254 -8.31 -14.49 23.11
C PRO A 254 -7.04 -13.70 23.46
N PRO A 255 -6.15 -13.43 22.50
CA PRO A 255 -5.00 -12.57 22.73
C PRO A 255 -5.49 -11.27 23.37
N GLN A 256 -5.01 -10.97 24.58
CA GLN A 256 -5.08 -9.59 25.08
C GLN A 256 -4.26 -8.78 24.08
N TYR A 257 -4.96 -7.98 23.26
CA TYR A 257 -4.33 -7.03 22.36
C TYR A 257 -3.55 -6.02 23.20
N GLN A 258 -2.28 -6.31 23.45
CA GLN A 258 -1.33 -5.26 23.76
C GLN A 258 -1.09 -4.55 22.43
N GLN A 259 -1.70 -3.37 22.31
CA GLN A 259 -1.33 -2.42 21.27
C GLN A 259 0.21 -2.33 21.24
N PRO A 260 0.84 -2.37 20.07
CA PRO A 260 2.26 -2.08 19.99
C PRO A 260 2.51 -0.71 20.62
N VAL A 261 3.30 -0.67 21.69
CA VAL A 261 3.82 0.59 22.23
C VAL A 261 4.80 1.11 21.20
N TYR A 262 4.31 1.96 20.32
CA TYR A 262 5.16 2.81 19.50
C TYR A 262 6.05 3.63 20.46
N PRO A 263 7.37 3.72 20.23
CA PRO A 263 8.17 4.73 20.91
C PRO A 263 7.53 6.09 20.67
N GLN A 264 6.92 6.65 21.72
CA GLN A 264 6.43 8.03 21.71
C GLN A 264 7.68 8.91 21.61
N GLN A 265 8.05 9.31 20.39
CA GLN A 265 8.95 10.44 20.26
C GLN A 265 8.24 11.66 20.86
N PRO A 266 8.86 12.40 21.79
CA PRO A 266 8.27 13.63 22.29
C PRO A 266 7.97 14.53 21.10
N TYR A 267 6.68 14.80 20.89
CA TYR A 267 6.24 15.76 19.90
C TYR A 267 6.76 17.13 20.33
N GLN A 268 7.79 17.63 19.66
CA GLN A 268 8.05 19.06 19.69
C GLN A 268 7.10 19.69 18.67
N GLN A 269 6.04 20.31 19.16
CA GLN A 269 5.24 21.21 18.34
C GLN A 269 6.17 22.32 17.81
N PRO A 270 6.28 22.52 16.49
CA PRO A 270 6.90 23.74 15.99
C PRO A 270 6.04 24.92 16.46
N VAL A 271 6.66 25.90 17.13
CA VAL A 271 6.02 27.17 17.46
C VAL A 271 5.68 27.87 16.14
N TYR A 272 4.40 27.88 15.77
CA TYR A 272 3.94 28.63 14.61
C TYR A 272 4.08 30.12 14.90
N GLN A 273 5.03 30.78 14.26
CA GLN A 273 4.96 32.23 14.09
C GLN A 273 3.86 32.51 13.07
N GLN A 274 2.75 33.08 13.53
CA GLN A 274 1.68 33.56 12.66
C GLN A 274 2.27 34.55 11.65
N PRO A 275 2.06 34.37 10.33
CA PRO A 275 2.35 35.42 9.38
C PRO A 275 1.41 36.61 9.65
N VAL A 276 1.99 37.80 9.81
CA VAL A 276 1.23 39.05 9.86
C VAL A 276 0.70 39.33 8.45
N TYR A 277 -0.59 39.09 8.24
CA TYR A 277 -1.27 39.49 7.01
C TYR A 277 -1.40 41.02 6.96
N PRO A 278 -1.13 41.68 5.82
CA PRO A 278 -1.52 43.08 5.64
C PRO A 278 -3.05 43.19 5.77
N GLN A 279 -3.54 44.11 6.58
CA GLN A 279 -4.97 44.37 6.69
C GLN A 279 -5.52 44.82 5.32
N GLN A 280 -6.58 44.15 4.85
CA GLN A 280 -7.31 44.56 3.65
C GLN A 280 -8.01 45.92 3.90
N PRO A 281 -7.99 46.86 2.92
CA PRO A 281 -8.72 48.11 3.05
C PRO A 281 -10.22 47.86 3.18
N GLN A 282 -10.82 48.51 4.19
CA GLN A 282 -12.24 48.45 4.53
C GLN A 282 -13.10 48.97 3.36
N PHE A 283 -13.88 48.10 2.73
CA PHE A 283 -15.00 48.54 1.89
C PHE A 283 -16.16 48.94 2.81
N GLN A 284 -16.37 50.25 3.00
CA GLN A 284 -17.56 50.79 3.63
C GLN A 284 -18.74 50.69 2.65
N GLN A 285 -19.75 49.89 2.98
CA GLN A 285 -21.10 50.07 2.43
C GLN A 285 -22.01 50.62 3.52
N PRO A 286 -22.75 51.71 3.26
CA PRO A 286 -23.63 52.32 4.24
C PRO A 286 -24.96 51.57 4.25
N TYR A 287 -25.40 51.08 5.40
CA TYR A 287 -26.82 50.82 5.61
C TYR A 287 -27.24 51.35 6.97
N GLN A 288 -28.16 52.30 6.89
CA GLN A 288 -28.84 52.97 8.00
C GLN A 288 -29.69 51.96 8.78
N GLY A 289 -29.78 52.16 10.09
CA GLY A 289 -30.46 51.28 11.01
C GLY A 289 -31.95 51.08 10.72
N ALA A 290 -32.45 49.92 11.15
CA ALA A 290 -33.81 49.73 11.59
C ALA A 290 -33.78 48.68 12.71
N GLU A 291 -34.32 49.08 13.85
CA GLU A 291 -34.43 48.33 15.10
C GLU A 291 -35.43 47.17 14.95
N GLY A 292 -35.21 46.08 15.71
CA GLY A 292 -36.23 45.06 15.99
C GLY A 292 -35.97 43.67 15.38
N ALA A 293 -35.44 42.74 16.19
CA ALA A 293 -35.51 41.30 15.93
C ALA A 293 -36.14 40.60 17.16
N PRO A 294 -37.20 39.77 16.99
CA PRO A 294 -37.84 39.06 18.10
C PRO A 294 -37.08 37.77 18.47
N ALA A 295 -37.24 37.35 19.73
CA ALA A 295 -36.61 36.17 20.33
C ALA A 295 -37.13 34.84 19.73
N ALA A 296 -36.22 33.89 19.47
CA ALA A 296 -36.55 32.55 18.99
C ALA A 296 -36.95 31.60 20.14
N GLY A 297 -37.99 30.79 19.93
CA GLY A 297 -38.59 29.88 20.92
C GLY A 297 -37.76 28.63 21.27
N ALA A 298 -37.96 28.11 22.49
CA ALA A 298 -37.30 26.93 23.06
C ALA A 298 -38.20 25.67 23.01
N TRP A 299 -37.58 24.49 22.86
CA TRP A 299 -38.24 23.18 22.78
C TRP A 299 -38.45 22.54 24.16
N ASP A 300 -39.65 22.01 24.43
CA ASP A 300 -39.96 21.19 25.61
C ASP A 300 -40.05 19.70 25.21
N GLY A 301 -39.28 18.86 25.91
CA GLY A 301 -39.05 17.46 25.56
C GLY A 301 -40.11 16.47 26.04
N THR A 302 -41.24 16.92 26.59
CA THR A 302 -42.23 16.02 27.21
C THR A 302 -43.53 15.81 26.43
N SER A 303 -43.87 16.65 25.44
CA SER A 303 -45.11 16.51 24.64
C SER A 303 -44.90 16.27 23.14
N GLY A 304 -43.68 16.41 22.61
CA GLY A 304 -43.37 16.05 21.22
C GLY A 304 -43.98 16.96 20.14
N GLU A 305 -44.43 18.18 20.48
CA GLU A 305 -44.90 19.17 19.49
C GLU A 305 -44.14 20.50 19.61
N TYR A 306 -43.94 21.17 18.45
CA TYR A 306 -43.27 22.46 18.36
C TYR A 306 -44.26 23.62 18.59
N GLN A 307 -44.00 24.47 19.58
CA GLN A 307 -44.76 25.71 19.79
C GLN A 307 -44.05 26.91 19.16
N PRO A 308 -44.66 27.58 18.15
CA PRO A 308 -44.10 28.79 17.57
C PRO A 308 -44.19 29.98 18.56
N PRO A 309 -43.29 30.98 18.44
CA PRO A 309 -43.26 32.12 19.34
C PRO A 309 -44.53 32.97 19.24
N GLN A 310 -45.11 33.28 20.40
CA GLN A 310 -46.23 34.21 20.55
C GLN A 310 -45.73 35.63 20.25
N GLN A 311 -46.35 36.30 19.29
CA GLN A 311 -46.02 37.68 18.92
C GLN A 311 -46.53 38.63 20.00
N GLY A 312 -45.61 39.35 20.64
CA GLY A 312 -45.86 40.50 21.51
C GLY A 312 -45.04 41.68 21.02
#